data_AF-A0A9X2U485-F1
#
_entry.id   AF-A0A9X2U485-F1
#
_cell.length_a   1.000
_cell.length_b   1.000
_cell.length_c   1.000
_cell.angle_alpha   90.00
_cell.angle_beta   90.00
_cell.angle_gamma   90.00
#
_symmetry.space_group_name_H-M   'P 1'
#
loop_
_entity.id
_entity.type
_entity.pdbx_description
1 polymer ?
#
loop_
_entity_poly.entity_id
_entity_poly.type
_entity_poly.pdbx_seq_one_letter_code
_entity_poly.pdbx_strand_id
1 'polypeptide(L)'
;MHLCSLNVPRSRGGRLVLLGVALLLSGVVGTAQAQHLDNGFYGKLGAGLSGYTGDLAGPRAGAPQEFGADAIGRLPLVAVGELGYQLSPRWGLVLGGQAGSYVSVGNAAPATDSYRRYTSHLLGRYTFGAPDRRVAFYLDAGLNVTAGGPTHTGIGPSVGGGIDIRAGRAVSLYVESRLHATVPDDAVDGRGRGAEGWSFDTVNQPLGFGLRFSLTTPTAPEIIALDAPTEVEAGTTATFTVTINEEEAARPLDRRWRFGDGTEGTGRTVTHTYRRPGTYPVTVSAHNEAGEATASTTIRVTRASAPPSPPEAPWVVSLTARPNPVRVGEPVQLRTAVEGEKPFTYQWTVDGTTATRGPAPTYTFERPGRHTVQVRVSNDGGTQTRSMTVQAERRTAKRPSPQPAGLWAVGVASMRNPAGAKRMARRYRNRLADAPVSVRIVEHMLDQERHFRVVVGRYETQAAAQQARETYRRALPPEAWAVRLE
;
A
#
# COMPACT_ATOMS: atom_id res chain seq x y z
N MET A 1 -13.40 67.43 51.56
CA MET A 1 -14.55 66.78 52.25
C MET A 1 -14.00 65.64 53.10
N HIS A 2 -14.58 65.38 54.27
CA HIS A 2 -14.26 64.26 55.19
C HIS A 2 -14.49 62.87 54.55
N LEU A 3 -14.08 61.70 55.07
CA LEU A 3 -13.13 61.32 56.15
C LEU A 3 -11.95 60.52 55.47
N CYS A 4 -11.00 59.80 56.08
CA CYS A 4 -10.69 59.45 57.49
C CYS A 4 -9.18 59.19 57.68
N SER A 5 -8.74 59.04 58.94
CA SER A 5 -7.42 58.51 59.30
C SER A 5 -7.46 57.02 59.64
N LEU A 6 -6.54 56.22 59.11
CA LEU A 6 -6.15 54.94 59.72
C LEU A 6 -4.63 54.87 59.80
N ASN A 7 -4.10 54.65 61.00
CA ASN A 7 -2.67 54.57 61.28
C ASN A 7 -2.42 53.26 62.02
N VAL A 8 -1.80 52.28 61.35
CA VAL A 8 -1.48 50.93 61.87
C VAL A 8 -0.08 50.56 61.38
N PRO A 9 0.80 49.97 62.21
CA PRO A 9 2.24 50.26 62.12
C PRO A 9 3.04 49.30 61.24
N ARG A 10 4.31 49.66 61.02
CA ARG A 10 5.35 48.77 60.48
C ARG A 10 5.38 47.44 61.26
N SER A 11 5.19 46.32 60.55
CA SER A 11 5.62 45.00 61.00
C SER A 11 6.49 44.35 59.90
N ARG A 12 7.39 43.46 60.32
CA ARG A 12 8.43 42.87 59.46
C ARG A 12 7.88 41.67 58.69
N GLY A 13 8.28 41.58 57.42
CA GLY A 13 8.47 40.32 56.69
C GLY A 13 7.27 39.79 55.92
N GLY A 14 7.53 39.30 54.70
CA GLY A 14 6.62 38.43 53.97
C GLY A 14 6.17 38.95 52.59
N ARG A 15 6.93 38.56 51.55
CA ARG A 15 6.49 38.35 50.16
C ARG A 15 5.67 39.46 49.48
N LEU A 16 6.29 40.16 48.52
CA LEU A 16 5.58 40.75 47.39
C LEU A 16 6.12 40.25 46.04
N VAL A 17 5.37 39.30 45.47
CA VAL A 17 5.17 38.98 44.05
C VAL A 17 6.20 39.52 43.04
N LEU A 18 7.12 38.65 42.61
CA LEU A 18 7.74 38.73 41.29
C LEU A 18 6.71 38.35 40.22
N LEU A 19 6.38 39.28 39.32
CA LEU A 19 5.57 39.02 38.12
C LEU A 19 6.37 39.50 36.90
N GLY A 20 6.76 38.61 35.99
CA GLY A 20 7.55 39.04 34.82
C GLY A 20 8.27 37.99 33.96
N VAL A 21 8.23 36.69 34.28
CA VAL A 21 8.75 35.64 33.38
C VAL A 21 7.71 34.53 33.23
N ALA A 22 6.83 34.66 32.24
CA ALA A 22 5.77 33.70 31.97
C ALA A 22 5.46 33.61 30.46
N LEU A 23 6.42 33.10 29.67
CA LEU A 23 6.16 32.64 28.30
C LEU A 23 7.33 31.78 27.78
N LEU A 24 7.36 30.50 28.16
CA LEU A 24 8.14 29.43 27.50
C LEU A 24 7.78 28.07 28.12
N LEU A 25 6.55 27.57 27.90
CA LEU A 25 6.15 26.16 28.06
C LEU A 25 4.68 25.93 27.64
N SER A 26 4.42 25.83 26.34
CA SER A 26 3.19 25.22 25.82
C SER A 26 3.31 24.80 24.35
N GLY A 27 3.36 23.47 24.15
CA GLY A 27 2.82 22.77 22.97
C GLY A 27 3.33 23.10 21.56
N VAL A 28 4.29 22.29 21.07
CA VAL A 28 4.07 21.56 19.81
C VAL A 28 4.58 20.12 20.01
N VAL A 29 3.67 19.15 20.06
CA VAL A 29 4.02 17.76 19.70
C VAL A 29 3.86 17.68 18.19
N GLY A 30 4.99 17.55 17.49
CA GLY A 30 5.05 17.40 16.05
C GLY A 30 6.39 16.79 15.68
N THR A 31 6.36 15.74 14.86
CA THR A 31 7.54 14.98 14.43
C THR A 31 8.35 15.76 13.39
N ALA A 32 8.94 16.88 13.81
CA ALA A 32 9.93 17.60 13.04
C ALA A 32 11.30 16.95 13.26
N GLN A 33 11.80 16.22 12.25
CA GLN A 33 13.20 15.79 12.22
C GLN A 33 14.10 17.01 12.43
N ALA A 34 15.01 16.93 13.40
CA ALA A 34 15.82 18.07 13.83
C ALA A 34 16.73 18.57 12.69
N GLN A 35 16.34 19.66 12.04
CA GLN A 35 17.13 20.33 11.01
C GLN A 35 18.21 21.19 11.67
N HIS A 36 19.21 20.55 12.30
CA HIS A 36 20.37 21.25 12.88
C HIS A 36 21.21 21.93 11.81
N LEU A 37 21.19 23.27 11.85
CA LEU A 37 22.17 24.14 11.24
C LEU A 37 22.98 24.71 12.40
N ASP A 38 24.11 24.06 12.67
CA ASP A 38 25.07 24.31 13.74
C ASP A 38 24.54 24.04 15.16
N ASN A 39 24.82 22.85 15.68
CA ASN A 39 25.11 22.70 17.12
C ASN A 39 26.56 23.14 17.30
N GLY A 40 26.79 24.32 17.87
CA GLY A 40 28.14 24.83 17.93
C GLY A 40 28.31 26.11 18.72
N PHE A 41 29.55 26.33 19.10
CA PHE A 41 30.00 27.61 19.62
C PHE A 41 30.18 28.60 18.48
N TYR A 42 29.88 29.87 18.75
CA TYR A 42 30.27 30.99 17.90
C TYR A 42 30.82 32.11 18.76
N GLY A 43 31.80 32.85 18.24
CA GLY A 43 32.26 34.08 18.83
C GLY A 43 31.64 35.30 18.17
N LYS A 44 31.52 36.39 18.91
CA LYS A 44 31.34 37.75 18.38
C LYS A 44 32.41 38.67 18.94
N LEU A 45 32.96 39.51 18.08
CA LEU A 45 33.86 40.61 18.45
C LEU A 45 33.42 41.86 17.69
N GLY A 46 33.32 42.99 18.39
CA GLY A 46 32.88 44.23 17.78
C GLY A 46 33.03 45.45 18.68
N ALA A 47 32.44 46.55 18.24
CA ALA A 47 32.39 47.79 18.99
C ALA A 47 31.03 48.48 18.81
N GLY A 48 30.77 49.53 19.59
CA GLY A 48 29.62 50.39 19.35
C GLY A 48 29.62 51.66 20.19
N LEU A 49 28.63 52.50 19.91
CA LEU A 49 28.35 53.70 20.69
C LEU A 49 27.81 53.33 22.08
N SER A 50 28.00 54.21 23.05
CA SER A 50 27.79 53.90 24.48
C SER A 50 27.05 55.03 25.19
N GLY A 51 25.77 54.84 25.48
CA GLY A 51 24.97 55.80 26.24
C GLY A 51 24.79 55.40 27.70
N TYR A 52 24.44 56.37 28.53
CA TYR A 52 24.07 56.21 29.93
C TYR A 52 22.87 57.10 30.26
N THR A 53 21.93 56.58 31.04
CA THR A 53 20.85 57.36 31.66
C THR A 53 20.59 56.77 33.03
N GLY A 54 20.94 57.53 34.07
CA GLY A 54 20.75 57.13 35.47
C GLY A 54 19.46 57.64 36.08
N ASP A 55 19.28 57.37 37.38
CA ASP A 55 18.31 58.06 38.23
C ASP A 55 16.82 57.87 37.82
N LEU A 56 16.51 56.81 37.06
CA LEU A 56 15.17 56.60 36.49
C LEU A 56 14.16 56.12 37.55
N ALA A 57 13.25 57.01 37.97
CA ALA A 57 12.25 56.74 39.01
C ALA A 57 10.80 56.78 38.50
N GLY A 58 10.15 55.61 38.45
CA GLY A 58 8.70 55.48 38.29
C GLY A 58 8.09 55.95 36.94
N PRO A 59 6.75 55.92 36.81
CA PRO A 59 6.03 56.09 35.53
C PRO A 59 5.98 57.55 34.99
N ARG A 60 6.92 58.41 35.40
CA ARG A 60 7.12 59.78 34.86
C ARG A 60 8.59 60.11 34.57
N ALA A 61 9.49 59.12 34.53
CA ALA A 61 10.85 59.30 34.07
C ALA A 61 10.88 59.48 32.53
N GLY A 62 10.69 60.72 32.07
CA GLY A 62 10.51 61.04 30.66
C GLY A 62 10.93 62.46 30.31
N ALA A 63 12.24 62.72 30.33
CA ALA A 63 12.86 63.85 29.66
C ALA A 63 14.27 63.43 29.18
N PRO A 64 14.53 63.36 27.86
CA PRO A 64 15.90 63.31 27.37
C PRO A 64 16.54 64.67 27.68
N GLN A 65 17.44 64.71 28.66
CA GLN A 65 18.17 65.94 28.98
C GLN A 65 19.27 66.21 27.94
N GLU A 66 19.69 67.46 27.83
CA GLU A 66 20.43 67.95 26.66
C GLU A 66 21.89 67.46 26.61
N PHE A 67 22.43 67.31 25.39
CA PHE A 67 23.85 67.07 25.18
C PHE A 67 24.65 68.34 25.51
N GLY A 68 25.25 68.40 26.70
CA GLY A 68 26.18 69.46 27.08
C GLY A 68 27.45 69.45 26.21
N ALA A 69 27.98 70.63 25.88
CA ALA A 69 29.08 70.78 24.92
C ALA A 69 30.39 70.08 25.33
N ASP A 70 30.62 69.86 26.63
CA ASP A 70 31.82 69.19 27.16
C ASP A 70 31.83 67.66 26.94
N ALA A 71 30.71 67.08 26.47
CA ALA A 71 30.56 65.66 26.16
C ALA A 71 31.55 65.11 25.11
N ILE A 72 32.16 65.99 24.32
CA ILE A 72 32.99 65.63 23.15
C ILE A 72 34.41 65.18 23.56
N GLY A 73 34.84 65.46 24.79
CA GLY A 73 36.21 65.14 25.27
C GLY A 73 36.54 63.64 25.42
N ARG A 74 35.55 62.75 25.41
CA ARG A 74 35.74 61.29 25.54
C ARG A 74 34.78 60.56 24.58
N LEU A 75 35.32 59.80 23.63
CA LEU A 75 34.50 59.04 22.68
C LEU A 75 33.68 57.95 23.43
N PRO A 76 32.34 57.97 23.36
CA PRO A 76 31.48 56.99 24.03
C PRO A 76 31.50 55.66 23.28
N LEU A 77 32.55 54.87 23.47
CA LEU A 77 32.76 53.59 22.78
C LEU A 77 32.83 52.42 23.77
N VAL A 78 32.16 51.33 23.43
CA VAL A 78 32.34 50.01 24.04
C VAL A 78 32.90 49.02 23.03
N ALA A 79 33.88 48.23 23.46
CA ALA A 79 34.23 46.97 22.83
C ALA A 79 33.25 45.88 23.32
N VAL A 80 32.89 44.95 22.44
CA VAL A 80 31.96 43.85 22.72
C VAL A 80 32.63 42.52 22.41
N GLY A 81 32.52 41.56 23.32
CA GLY A 81 32.88 40.17 23.11
C GLY A 81 31.75 39.24 23.56
N GLU A 82 31.33 38.29 22.73
CA GLU A 82 30.37 37.25 23.10
C GLU A 82 30.86 35.86 22.71
N LEU A 83 30.60 34.86 23.56
CA LEU A 83 30.63 33.44 23.25
C LEU A 83 29.21 32.91 23.30
N GLY A 84 28.67 32.55 22.15
CA GLY A 84 27.35 31.94 22.02
C GLY A 84 27.44 30.43 21.81
N TYR A 85 26.44 29.70 22.30
CA TYR A 85 26.19 28.30 21.98
C TYR A 85 24.79 28.17 21.37
N GLN A 86 24.70 27.59 20.18
CA GLN A 86 23.43 27.40 19.49
C GLN A 86 22.76 26.10 19.96
N LEU A 87 21.60 26.19 20.60
CA LEU A 87 20.85 25.06 21.18
C LEU A 87 19.90 24.41 20.16
N SER A 88 19.43 25.19 19.19
CA SER A 88 18.51 24.78 18.13
C SER A 88 18.58 25.80 16.98
N PRO A 89 17.96 25.55 15.81
CA PRO A 89 18.00 26.48 14.68
C PRO A 89 17.46 27.91 14.94
N ARG A 90 16.79 28.13 16.08
CA ARG A 90 16.29 29.46 16.48
C ARG A 90 16.79 29.92 17.84
N TRP A 91 17.01 29.02 18.80
CA TRP A 91 17.46 29.37 20.15
C TRP A 91 18.96 29.16 20.34
N GLY A 92 19.62 30.16 20.92
CA GLY A 92 20.98 30.05 21.45
C GLY A 92 21.09 30.67 22.84
N LEU A 93 22.14 30.30 23.56
CA LEU A 93 22.56 30.90 24.83
C LEU A 93 23.82 31.73 24.58
N VAL A 94 23.92 32.92 25.17
CA VAL A 94 25.04 33.85 24.95
C VAL A 94 25.62 34.30 26.28
N LEU A 95 26.89 34.01 26.49
CA LEU A 95 27.69 34.65 27.54
C LEU A 95 28.55 35.73 26.88
N GLY A 96 28.51 36.96 27.36
CA GLY A 96 29.32 38.02 26.77
C GLY A 96 29.59 39.16 27.73
N GLY A 97 30.27 40.18 27.22
CA GLY A 97 30.46 41.42 27.92
C GLY A 97 30.79 42.61 27.03
N GLN A 98 30.64 43.78 27.62
CA GLN A 98 30.99 45.09 27.08
C GLN A 98 32.00 45.76 28.00
N ALA A 99 33.05 46.34 27.44
CA ALA A 99 34.04 47.11 28.17
C ALA A 99 34.36 48.40 27.41
N GLY A 100 34.35 49.54 28.10
CA GLY A 100 34.69 50.80 27.46
C GLY A 100 34.20 52.00 28.27
N SER A 101 33.91 53.09 27.57
CA SER A 101 33.51 54.36 28.17
C SER A 101 32.09 54.75 27.81
N TYR A 102 31.45 55.52 28.69
CA TYR A 102 30.14 56.12 28.47
C TYR A 102 30.21 57.62 28.70
N VAL A 103 29.24 58.35 28.15
CA VAL A 103 29.02 59.78 28.42
C VAL A 103 27.73 59.89 29.21
N SER A 104 27.75 60.67 30.31
CA SER A 104 26.56 60.98 31.08
C SER A 104 25.73 62.06 30.38
N VAL A 105 24.41 61.91 30.40
CA VAL A 105 23.45 62.87 29.82
C VAL A 105 22.74 63.58 30.98
N GLY A 106 23.36 64.63 31.52
CA GLY A 106 22.78 65.46 32.58
C GLY A 106 23.81 66.25 33.41
N ASN A 107 23.30 67.06 34.36
CA ASN A 107 24.12 67.92 35.23
C ASN A 107 24.87 67.16 36.36
N ALA A 108 24.76 65.83 36.42
CA ALA A 108 25.48 64.99 37.35
C ALA A 108 26.66 64.31 36.63
N ALA A 109 27.85 64.90 36.76
CA ALA A 109 29.09 64.15 36.52
C ALA A 109 29.16 62.97 37.51
N PRO A 110 29.67 61.79 37.12
CA PRO A 110 29.81 60.64 38.04
C PRO A 110 30.54 61.04 39.34
N ALA A 111 30.28 60.34 40.43
CA ALA A 111 30.84 60.67 41.75
C ALA A 111 32.39 60.56 41.81
N THR A 112 32.99 59.94 40.80
CA THR A 112 34.43 59.78 40.59
C THR A 112 34.74 60.01 39.10
N ASP A 113 36.01 59.97 38.66
CA ASP A 113 36.38 60.01 37.22
C ASP A 113 36.00 58.71 36.45
N SER A 114 34.89 58.09 36.86
CA SER A 114 34.40 56.82 36.35
C SER A 114 33.52 57.00 35.13
N TYR A 115 34.18 57.29 34.02
CA TYR A 115 33.56 57.22 32.69
C TYR A 115 33.86 55.87 32.05
N ARG A 116 33.99 54.80 32.85
CA ARG A 116 34.30 53.44 32.39
C ARG A 116 33.22 52.49 32.88
N ARG A 117 32.65 51.69 31.98
CA ARG A 117 31.71 50.61 32.32
C ARG A 117 32.25 49.26 31.89
N TYR A 118 31.99 48.27 32.72
CA TYR A 118 32.18 46.85 32.44
C TYR A 118 30.85 46.15 32.70
N THR A 119 30.25 45.61 31.65
CA THR A 119 28.97 44.88 31.73
C THR A 119 29.21 43.46 31.27
N SER A 120 28.93 42.47 32.11
CA SER A 120 28.88 41.05 31.74
C SER A 120 27.43 40.62 31.62
N HIS A 121 27.07 39.79 30.65
CA HIS A 121 25.68 39.38 30.40
C HIS A 121 25.53 37.90 30.03
N LEU A 122 24.41 37.33 30.47
CA LEU A 122 23.93 36.00 30.07
C LEU A 122 22.55 36.16 29.44
N LEU A 123 22.41 35.82 28.16
CA LEU A 123 21.23 36.10 27.35
C LEU A 123 20.74 34.83 26.63
N GLY A 124 19.42 34.64 26.58
CA GLY A 124 18.79 33.79 25.58
C GLY A 124 18.57 34.58 24.29
N ARG A 125 19.04 34.06 23.15
CA ARG A 125 18.86 34.67 21.82
C ARG A 125 17.88 33.85 20.99
N TYR A 126 16.88 34.51 20.41
CA TYR A 126 15.95 33.96 19.43
C TYR A 126 16.24 34.54 18.04
N THR A 127 16.46 33.67 17.05
CA THR A 127 16.76 34.05 15.66
C THR A 127 15.56 33.78 14.76
N PHE A 128 15.18 34.78 13.97
CA PHE A 128 14.05 34.74 13.05
C PHE A 128 14.48 34.31 11.64
N GLY A 129 13.68 33.45 11.02
CA GLY A 129 13.89 32.94 9.65
C GLY A 129 14.31 31.48 9.61
N ALA A 130 14.82 31.08 8.44
CA ALA A 130 15.49 29.80 8.23
C ALA A 130 17.02 30.04 8.18
N PRO A 131 17.86 29.08 8.62
CA PRO A 131 19.27 29.37 8.93
C PRO A 131 20.18 29.45 7.69
N ASP A 132 19.64 29.11 6.52
CA ASP A 132 20.23 29.24 5.18
C ASP A 132 20.21 30.68 4.64
N ARG A 133 19.43 31.58 5.24
CA ARG A 133 19.30 32.97 4.77
C ARG A 133 20.63 33.74 4.87
N ARG A 134 20.88 34.62 3.89
CA ARG A 134 21.99 35.59 3.93
C ARG A 134 21.85 36.64 5.05
N VAL A 135 20.61 36.91 5.47
CA VAL A 135 20.28 37.90 6.50
C VAL A 135 19.36 37.24 7.52
N ALA A 136 19.77 37.25 8.78
CA ALA A 136 19.03 36.71 9.91
C ALA A 136 18.83 37.79 10.97
N PHE A 137 17.59 37.96 11.45
CA PHE A 137 17.27 38.90 12.53
C PHE A 137 17.28 38.15 13.86
N TYR A 138 17.65 38.80 14.96
CA TYR A 138 17.55 38.20 16.29
C TYR A 138 17.05 39.19 17.35
N LEU A 139 16.47 38.64 18.40
CA LEU A 139 16.20 39.29 19.67
C LEU A 139 16.97 38.54 20.76
N ASP A 140 17.58 39.24 21.72
CA ASP A 140 18.14 38.63 22.92
C ASP A 140 17.62 39.29 24.20
N ALA A 141 17.49 38.48 25.26
CA ALA A 141 17.05 38.95 26.57
C ALA A 141 17.68 38.08 27.68
N GLY A 142 17.91 38.67 28.85
CA GLY A 142 18.48 37.96 29.99
C GLY A 142 18.94 38.90 31.09
N LEU A 143 20.08 38.58 31.71
CA LEU A 143 20.60 39.29 32.90
C LEU A 143 21.97 39.89 32.62
N ASN A 144 22.26 41.04 33.23
CA ASN A 144 23.59 41.63 33.32
C ASN A 144 24.09 41.75 34.76
N VAL A 145 25.41 41.82 34.89
CA VAL A 145 26.13 42.42 36.02
C VAL A 145 26.95 43.58 35.45
N THR A 146 26.81 44.78 36.00
CA THR A 146 27.49 45.99 35.52
C THR A 146 28.27 46.66 36.65
N ALA A 147 29.46 47.16 36.34
CA ALA A 147 30.31 47.93 37.25
C ALA A 147 30.83 49.20 36.57
N GLY A 148 30.74 50.33 37.26
CA GLY A 148 31.21 51.64 36.81
C GLY A 148 32.55 52.03 37.44
N GLY A 149 33.67 51.52 36.93
CA GLY A 149 35.00 51.85 37.47
C GLY A 149 35.17 51.43 38.94
N PRO A 150 35.41 52.34 39.90
CA PRO A 150 35.62 51.99 41.32
C PRO A 150 34.31 51.87 42.14
N THR A 151 33.14 51.87 41.50
CA THR A 151 31.82 51.77 42.16
C THR A 151 31.45 50.34 42.58
N HIS A 152 30.27 50.20 43.20
CA HIS A 152 29.65 48.91 43.48
C HIS A 152 29.24 48.17 42.20
N THR A 153 29.15 46.84 42.27
CA THR A 153 28.59 46.02 41.18
C THR A 153 27.07 45.96 41.30
N GLY A 154 26.36 46.29 40.22
CA GLY A 154 24.91 46.13 40.11
C GLY A 154 24.51 44.96 39.21
N ILE A 155 23.24 44.60 39.25
CA ILE A 155 22.62 43.51 38.50
C ILE A 155 21.30 44.00 37.89
N GLY A 156 20.90 43.51 36.73
CA GLY A 156 19.55 43.74 36.24
C GLY A 156 19.21 43.07 34.91
N PRO A 157 18.04 43.36 34.33
CA PRO A 157 17.63 42.79 33.06
C PRO A 157 18.38 43.42 31.88
N SER A 158 18.50 42.65 30.81
CA SER A 158 19.07 43.10 29.54
C SER A 158 18.12 42.71 28.41
N VAL A 159 17.99 43.58 27.41
CA VAL A 159 17.26 43.32 26.17
C VAL A 159 18.02 43.92 24.99
N GLY A 160 18.12 43.17 23.91
CA GLY A 160 18.77 43.61 22.69
C GLY A 160 18.23 42.90 21.46
N GLY A 161 18.75 43.28 20.31
CA GLY A 161 18.39 42.67 19.03
C GLY A 161 19.29 43.18 17.92
N GLY A 162 19.32 42.45 16.83
CA GLY A 162 20.25 42.75 15.74
C GLY A 162 19.98 41.96 14.48
N ILE A 163 20.92 42.13 13.54
CA ILE A 163 20.91 41.53 12.21
C ILE A 163 22.29 40.92 11.98
N ASP A 164 22.34 39.63 11.72
CA ASP A 164 23.51 38.94 11.17
C ASP A 164 23.41 38.89 9.64
N ILE A 165 24.47 39.33 8.96
CA ILE A 165 24.63 39.34 7.51
C ILE A 165 25.78 38.40 7.16
N ARG A 166 25.47 37.22 6.60
CA ARG A 166 26.44 36.18 6.26
C ARG A 166 27.39 36.65 5.15
N ALA A 167 28.67 36.80 5.48
CA ALA A 167 29.72 37.25 4.56
C ALA A 167 30.48 36.07 3.93
N GLY A 168 30.55 34.94 4.63
CA GLY A 168 31.13 33.68 4.14
C GLY A 168 30.62 32.48 4.93
N ARG A 169 31.26 31.31 4.76
CA ARG A 169 30.86 30.06 5.43
C ARG A 169 30.93 30.15 6.95
N ALA A 170 32.02 30.71 7.48
CA ALA A 170 32.26 30.79 8.93
C ALA A 170 32.15 32.20 9.52
N VAL A 171 31.80 33.24 8.73
CA VAL A 171 31.85 34.65 9.16
C VAL A 171 30.60 35.42 8.70
N SER A 172 30.03 36.19 9.62
CA SER A 172 28.96 37.17 9.38
C SER A 172 29.37 38.54 9.93
N LEU A 173 28.97 39.61 9.24
CA LEU A 173 28.89 40.94 9.84
C LEU A 173 27.64 41.00 10.70
N TYR A 174 27.69 41.62 11.87
CA TYR A 174 26.49 41.91 12.66
C TYR A 174 26.31 43.41 12.89
N VAL A 175 25.05 43.82 13.03
CA VAL A 175 24.65 45.14 13.54
C VAL A 175 23.60 44.93 14.63
N GLU A 176 23.75 45.55 15.78
CA GLU A 176 22.86 45.34 16.94
C GLU A 176 22.60 46.59 17.77
N SER A 177 21.59 46.52 18.63
CA SER A 177 21.28 47.50 19.67
C SER A 177 20.96 46.76 20.96
N ARG A 178 21.40 47.30 22.11
CA ARG A 178 21.17 46.67 23.42
C ARG A 178 20.97 47.69 24.54
N LEU A 179 20.11 47.35 25.48
CA LEU A 179 19.84 48.06 26.72
C LEU A 179 20.11 47.12 27.91
N HIS A 180 20.83 47.61 28.90
CA HIS A 180 20.98 47.01 30.21
C HIS A 180 20.40 47.96 31.25
N ALA A 181 19.50 47.46 32.10
CA ALA A 181 19.13 48.13 33.33
C ALA A 181 19.89 47.50 34.50
N THR A 182 20.24 48.29 35.50
CA THR A 182 21.12 47.90 36.60
C THR A 182 20.61 48.49 37.92
N VAL A 183 20.52 47.65 38.94
CA VAL A 183 20.25 48.04 40.33
C VAL A 183 21.36 47.53 41.27
N PRO A 184 21.68 48.22 42.38
CA PRO A 184 21.19 49.56 42.76
C PRO A 184 21.61 50.66 41.75
N ASP A 185 21.01 51.84 41.88
CA ASP A 185 21.29 53.00 41.02
C ASP A 185 22.77 53.42 41.09
N ASP A 186 23.35 53.45 42.29
CA ASP A 186 24.76 53.82 42.51
C ASP A 186 25.81 52.88 41.87
N ALA A 187 25.39 51.78 41.25
CA ALA A 187 26.29 50.79 40.65
C ALA A 187 27.08 51.32 39.44
N VAL A 188 26.55 52.26 38.66
CA VAL A 188 27.18 52.69 37.40
C VAL A 188 27.91 54.03 37.52
N ASP A 189 27.36 55.02 38.21
CA ASP A 189 27.99 56.34 38.35
C ASP A 189 28.50 56.67 39.78
N GLY A 190 28.16 55.83 40.76
CA GLY A 190 28.50 56.02 42.17
C GLY A 190 27.57 56.94 42.95
N ARG A 191 26.40 57.30 42.42
CA ARG A 191 25.38 58.14 43.07
C ARG A 191 24.08 57.38 43.28
N GLY A 192 23.68 57.21 44.53
CA GLY A 192 22.38 56.61 44.86
C GLY A 192 21.40 57.62 45.44
N ARG A 193 20.13 57.54 45.05
CA ARG A 193 19.05 58.25 45.74
C ARG A 193 18.65 57.46 46.99
N GLY A 194 19.21 57.85 48.13
CA GLY A 194 19.03 57.16 49.40
C GLY A 194 17.56 56.85 49.74
N ALA A 195 17.24 55.54 49.78
CA ALA A 195 16.06 54.90 50.38
C ALA A 195 14.63 55.33 49.95
N GLU A 196 14.44 56.39 49.17
CA GLU A 196 13.11 56.88 48.75
C GLU A 196 12.76 56.56 47.28
N GLY A 197 12.67 55.26 46.96
CA GLY A 197 12.09 54.80 45.70
C GLY A 197 12.73 53.53 45.13
N TRP A 198 12.17 53.06 44.01
CA TRP A 198 12.84 52.12 43.11
C TRP A 198 13.48 52.93 41.99
N SER A 199 14.76 53.25 42.13
CA SER A 199 15.62 53.82 41.10
C SER A 199 16.46 52.72 40.45
N PHE A 200 16.86 52.95 39.20
CA PHE A 200 17.79 52.09 38.47
C PHE A 200 18.55 52.92 37.44
N ASP A 201 19.74 52.42 37.11
CA ASP A 201 20.57 52.98 36.07
C ASP A 201 20.42 52.20 34.76
N THR A 202 20.65 52.87 33.64
CA THR A 202 20.70 52.22 32.34
C THR A 202 21.99 52.53 31.59
N VAL A 203 22.58 51.47 31.04
CA VAL A 203 23.67 51.56 30.07
C VAL A 203 23.23 50.90 28.77
N ASN A 204 23.33 51.63 27.68
CA ASN A 204 22.91 51.15 26.37
C ASN A 204 24.03 51.21 25.33
N GLN A 205 23.87 50.37 24.31
CA GLN A 205 24.63 50.39 23.07
C GLN A 205 23.59 50.66 21.96
N PRO A 206 23.29 51.93 21.62
CA PRO A 206 22.24 52.25 20.65
C PRO A 206 22.59 51.73 19.24
N LEU A 207 23.88 51.69 18.91
CA LEU A 207 24.41 51.09 17.69
C LEU A 207 25.70 50.32 17.99
N GLY A 208 25.68 49.02 17.74
CA GLY A 208 26.82 48.12 17.76
C GLY A 208 27.03 47.46 16.41
N PHE A 209 28.28 47.13 16.09
CA PHE A 209 28.66 46.40 14.88
C PHE A 209 29.91 45.57 15.11
N GLY A 210 30.08 44.50 14.34
CA GLY A 210 31.26 43.65 14.45
C GLY A 210 31.17 42.39 13.61
N LEU A 211 32.04 41.42 13.92
CA LEU A 211 32.09 40.13 13.26
C LEU A 211 31.56 39.04 14.22
N ARG A 212 30.68 38.19 13.69
CA ARG A 212 30.32 36.89 14.25
C ARG A 212 31.09 35.82 13.49
N PHE A 213 31.71 34.88 14.19
CA PHE A 213 32.43 33.76 13.59
C PHE A 213 32.01 32.43 14.22
N SER A 214 31.85 31.39 13.38
CA SER A 214 31.68 30.02 13.88
C SER A 214 32.98 29.55 14.54
N LEU A 215 32.86 28.91 15.70
CA LEU A 215 33.95 28.21 16.37
C LEU A 215 33.88 26.68 16.16
N THR A 216 32.84 26.20 15.48
CA THR A 216 32.72 24.82 15.00
C THR A 216 32.98 24.74 13.52
N THR A 217 33.93 23.89 13.12
CA THR A 217 34.17 23.53 11.72
C THR A 217 32.99 22.69 11.22
N PRO A 218 32.28 23.11 10.14
CA PRO A 218 31.18 22.32 9.60
C PRO A 218 31.72 21.06 8.91
N THR A 219 31.07 19.91 9.16
CA THR A 219 31.45 18.62 8.56
C THR A 219 30.87 18.48 7.16
N ALA A 220 31.68 18.07 6.19
CA ALA A 220 31.23 17.74 4.84
C ALA A 220 30.35 16.47 4.84
N PRO A 221 29.44 16.29 3.86
CA PRO A 221 28.67 15.07 3.73
C PRO A 221 29.56 13.96 3.17
N GLU A 222 29.35 12.74 3.64
CA GLU A 222 29.96 11.51 3.14
C GLU A 222 28.84 10.53 2.78
N ILE A 223 28.89 9.96 1.57
CA ILE A 223 27.90 8.97 1.12
C ILE A 223 28.35 7.59 1.58
N ILE A 224 27.69 7.09 2.63
CA ILE A 224 27.95 5.79 3.26
C ILE A 224 27.44 4.63 2.38
N ALA A 225 26.26 4.80 1.78
CA ALA A 225 25.66 3.77 0.91
C ALA A 225 24.74 4.36 -0.15
N LEU A 226 24.64 3.66 -1.27
CA LEU A 226 23.72 3.92 -2.39
C LEU A 226 22.96 2.63 -2.69
N ASP A 227 21.68 2.60 -2.30
CA ASP A 227 20.78 1.49 -2.57
C ASP A 227 19.99 1.75 -3.86
N ALA A 228 20.09 0.82 -4.81
CA ALA A 228 19.53 0.91 -6.15
C ALA A 228 19.38 -0.49 -6.76
N PRO A 229 18.31 -0.77 -7.53
CA PRO A 229 18.17 -2.03 -8.23
C PRO A 229 19.20 -2.17 -9.35
N THR A 230 19.81 -3.35 -9.48
CA THR A 230 20.79 -3.64 -10.54
C THR A 230 20.12 -3.85 -11.91
N GLU A 231 18.90 -4.41 -11.93
CA GLU A 231 18.12 -4.64 -13.15
C GLU A 231 16.63 -4.32 -12.94
N VAL A 232 15.98 -3.67 -13.92
CA VAL A 232 14.55 -3.33 -13.92
C VAL A 232 13.93 -3.44 -15.32
N GLU A 233 12.64 -3.76 -15.43
CA GLU A 233 11.95 -3.73 -16.72
C GLU A 233 11.56 -2.30 -17.13
N ALA A 234 11.70 -1.98 -18.42
CA ALA A 234 11.24 -0.70 -18.97
C ALA A 234 9.74 -0.48 -18.70
N GLY A 235 9.40 0.71 -18.19
CA GLY A 235 8.03 1.08 -17.80
C GLY A 235 7.66 0.76 -16.34
N THR A 236 8.52 0.07 -15.59
CA THR A 236 8.34 -0.16 -14.14
C THR A 236 8.99 0.93 -13.29
N THR A 237 8.50 1.13 -12.07
CA THR A 237 9.04 2.14 -11.14
C THR A 237 10.15 1.55 -10.29
N ALA A 238 11.35 2.11 -10.41
CA ALA A 238 12.51 1.82 -9.58
C ALA A 238 12.57 2.81 -8.39
N THR A 239 13.07 2.35 -7.25
CA THR A 239 13.32 3.17 -6.05
C THR A 239 14.82 3.25 -5.80
N PHE A 240 15.30 4.43 -5.44
CA PHE A 240 16.70 4.71 -5.12
C PHE A 240 16.80 5.40 -3.78
N THR A 241 17.74 5.00 -2.92
CA THR A 241 17.97 5.61 -1.60
C THR A 241 19.45 5.86 -1.37
N VAL A 242 19.77 7.01 -0.79
CA VAL A 242 21.14 7.36 -0.37
C VAL A 242 21.23 7.48 1.15
N THR A 243 22.26 6.85 1.72
CA THR A 243 22.63 6.96 3.13
C THR A 243 23.88 7.83 3.23
N ILE A 244 23.82 8.85 4.09
CA ILE A 244 24.88 9.84 4.33
C ILE A 244 25.18 9.86 5.83
N ASN A 245 26.33 10.38 6.26
CA ASN A 245 26.68 10.67 7.67
C ASN A 245 25.81 11.78 8.30
N GLU A 246 24.49 11.58 8.31
CA GLU A 246 23.46 12.57 8.63
C GLU A 246 23.52 13.16 10.05
N GLU A 247 24.20 12.49 10.98
CA GLU A 247 24.37 12.94 12.37
C GLU A 247 25.58 13.89 12.52
N GLU A 248 26.57 13.77 11.63
CA GLU A 248 27.84 14.50 11.67
C GLU A 248 27.86 15.65 10.66
N ALA A 249 27.28 15.44 9.48
CA ALA A 249 27.24 16.39 8.38
C ALA A 249 26.46 17.66 8.76
N ALA A 250 27.05 18.82 8.47
CA ALA A 250 26.35 20.09 8.56
C ALA A 250 25.13 20.10 7.61
N ARG A 251 24.09 20.86 7.97
CA ARG A 251 22.90 21.08 7.12
C ARG A 251 22.91 22.55 6.63
N PRO A 252 22.06 22.99 5.67
CA PRO A 252 21.15 22.17 4.87
C PRO A 252 21.95 21.13 4.08
N LEU A 253 21.34 19.97 3.86
CA LEU A 253 21.96 18.87 3.13
C LEU A 253 21.15 18.61 1.86
N ASP A 254 21.57 19.26 0.78
CA ASP A 254 21.01 19.08 -0.56
C ASP A 254 21.37 17.69 -1.09
N ARG A 255 20.42 17.01 -1.73
CA ARG A 255 20.63 15.70 -2.36
C ARG A 255 20.04 15.72 -3.76
N ARG A 256 20.87 15.51 -4.77
CA ARG A 256 20.50 15.60 -6.19
C ARG A 256 20.84 14.30 -6.89
N TRP A 257 19.90 13.82 -7.68
CA TRP A 257 19.98 12.57 -8.44
C TRP A 257 20.02 12.88 -9.93
N ARG A 258 20.87 12.17 -10.66
CA ARG A 258 20.92 12.13 -12.14
C ARG A 258 20.74 10.69 -12.55
N PHE A 259 19.69 10.39 -13.32
CA PHE A 259 19.33 9.02 -13.68
C PHE A 259 19.98 8.51 -14.98
N GLY A 260 20.85 9.31 -15.61
CA GLY A 260 21.57 8.92 -16.83
C GLY A 260 20.73 8.94 -18.12
N ASP A 261 19.40 9.07 -18.03
CA ASP A 261 18.48 9.22 -19.16
C ASP A 261 18.10 10.69 -19.47
N GLY A 262 18.74 11.64 -18.78
CA GLY A 262 18.47 13.07 -18.85
C GLY A 262 17.50 13.59 -17.79
N THR A 263 16.91 12.73 -16.96
CA THR A 263 16.06 13.15 -15.84
C THR A 263 16.85 13.33 -14.54
N GLU A 264 16.30 14.16 -13.65
CA GLU A 264 16.88 14.49 -12.34
C GLU A 264 15.84 14.29 -11.21
N GLY A 265 16.32 14.13 -9.98
CA GLY A 265 15.46 14.03 -8.78
C GLY A 265 16.14 14.63 -7.55
N THR A 266 15.38 14.85 -6.46
CA THR A 266 15.91 15.43 -5.23
C THR A 266 15.37 14.74 -3.98
N GLY A 267 16.21 14.56 -2.96
CA GLY A 267 15.84 13.99 -1.66
C GLY A 267 16.60 12.73 -1.29
N ARG A 268 16.28 12.14 -0.12
CA ARG A 268 16.94 10.92 0.39
C ARG A 268 16.56 9.67 -0.40
N THR A 269 15.27 9.54 -0.68
CA THR A 269 14.67 8.42 -1.39
C THR A 269 13.86 8.99 -2.53
N VAL A 270 14.09 8.49 -3.74
CA VAL A 270 13.46 8.96 -4.98
C VAL A 270 12.98 7.76 -5.79
N THR A 271 11.95 7.96 -6.60
CA THR A 271 11.45 6.96 -7.55
C THR A 271 11.61 7.45 -8.98
N HIS A 272 11.88 6.54 -9.91
CA HIS A 272 12.02 6.86 -11.34
C HIS A 272 11.60 5.68 -12.23
N THR A 273 11.18 5.98 -13.47
CA THR A 273 10.64 5.00 -14.43
C THR A 273 11.32 5.17 -15.80
N TYR A 274 12.16 4.20 -16.15
CA TYR A 274 12.88 4.20 -17.43
C TYR A 274 11.97 3.71 -18.55
N ARG A 275 11.81 4.52 -19.60
CA ARG A 275 10.91 4.20 -20.74
C ARG A 275 11.55 3.33 -21.83
N ARG A 276 12.87 3.21 -21.85
CA ARG A 276 13.63 2.53 -22.91
C ARG A 276 14.65 1.57 -22.31
N PRO A 277 14.79 0.34 -22.85
CA PRO A 277 15.86 -0.56 -22.48
C PRO A 277 17.23 0.06 -22.76
N GLY A 278 18.20 -0.23 -21.90
CA GLY A 278 19.52 0.38 -21.94
C GLY A 278 20.29 0.20 -20.63
N THR A 279 21.48 0.75 -20.56
CA THR A 279 22.31 0.77 -19.35
C THR A 279 22.50 2.23 -18.95
N TYR A 280 22.14 2.57 -17.70
CA TYR A 280 22.07 3.95 -17.25
C TYR A 280 22.94 4.17 -16.01
N PRO A 281 23.87 5.15 -16.03
CA PRO A 281 24.62 5.55 -14.85
C PRO A 281 23.74 6.43 -13.96
N VAL A 282 23.41 5.95 -12.77
CA VAL A 282 22.69 6.70 -11.75
C VAL A 282 23.71 7.32 -10.81
N THR A 283 23.70 8.65 -10.70
CA THR A 283 24.60 9.42 -9.84
C THR A 283 23.80 10.18 -8.81
N VAL A 284 24.24 10.15 -7.55
CA VAL A 284 23.71 11.00 -6.48
C VAL A 284 24.84 11.88 -5.95
N SER A 285 24.57 13.18 -5.80
CA SER A 285 25.44 14.09 -5.06
C SER A 285 24.75 14.65 -3.82
N ALA A 286 25.54 14.83 -2.77
CA ALA A 286 25.13 15.33 -1.46
C ALA A 286 25.97 16.57 -1.14
N HIS A 287 25.35 17.70 -0.86
CA HIS A 287 26.03 18.99 -0.72
C HIS A 287 25.60 19.74 0.55
N ASN A 288 26.57 20.34 1.24
CA ASN A 288 26.36 21.34 2.29
C ASN A 288 27.44 22.43 2.23
N GLU A 289 27.45 23.36 3.17
CA GLU A 289 28.43 24.46 3.18
C GLU A 289 29.90 24.02 3.37
N ALA A 290 30.17 22.84 3.91
CA ALA A 290 31.51 22.31 4.07
C ALA A 290 32.04 21.64 2.78
N GLY A 291 31.19 20.94 2.02
CA GLY A 291 31.62 20.25 0.80
C GLY A 291 30.51 19.59 -0.01
N GLU A 292 30.93 18.75 -0.96
CA GLU A 292 30.06 17.90 -1.76
C GLU A 292 30.68 16.49 -1.86
N ALA A 293 29.85 15.46 -1.69
CA ALA A 293 30.20 14.08 -1.98
C ALA A 293 29.34 13.57 -3.13
N THR A 294 29.89 12.68 -3.95
CA THR A 294 29.18 12.08 -5.08
C THR A 294 29.42 10.57 -5.12
N ALA A 295 28.35 9.80 -5.35
CA ALA A 295 28.41 8.36 -5.58
C ALA A 295 27.65 8.02 -6.86
N SER A 296 28.06 6.95 -7.54
CA SER A 296 27.38 6.47 -8.73
C SER A 296 27.28 4.96 -8.76
N THR A 297 26.25 4.46 -9.44
CA THR A 297 26.01 3.05 -9.74
C THR A 297 25.48 2.93 -11.15
N THR A 298 25.48 1.71 -11.70
CA THR A 298 24.94 1.44 -13.04
C THR A 298 23.77 0.49 -12.93
N ILE A 299 22.66 0.85 -13.58
CA ILE A 299 21.49 -0.03 -13.68
C ILE A 299 21.33 -0.56 -15.10
N ARG A 300 20.71 -1.74 -15.22
CA ARG A 300 20.30 -2.33 -16.50
C ARG A 300 18.78 -2.28 -16.63
N VAL A 301 18.30 -1.63 -17.69
CA VAL A 301 16.88 -1.60 -18.02
C VAL A 301 16.62 -2.60 -19.14
N THR A 302 15.85 -3.64 -18.86
CA THR A 302 15.47 -4.67 -19.83
C THR A 302 14.22 -4.28 -20.61
N ARG A 303 13.94 -4.99 -21.71
CA ARG A 303 12.66 -4.83 -22.43
C ARG A 303 11.54 -5.33 -21.54
N ALA A 304 10.47 -4.54 -21.41
CA ALA A 304 9.22 -4.95 -20.80
C ALA A 304 8.81 -6.34 -21.31
N SER A 305 8.48 -7.25 -20.39
CA SER A 305 7.94 -8.55 -20.72
C SER A 305 6.72 -8.38 -21.64
N ALA A 306 6.66 -9.18 -22.71
CA ALA A 306 5.48 -9.18 -23.58
C ALA A 306 4.24 -9.56 -22.75
N PRO A 307 3.08 -8.95 -22.99
CA PRO A 307 1.86 -9.38 -22.31
C PRO A 307 1.63 -10.88 -22.58
N PRO A 308 1.13 -11.64 -21.60
CA PRO A 308 0.85 -13.06 -21.80
C PRO A 308 -0.10 -13.22 -22.99
N SER A 309 0.15 -14.24 -23.82
CA SER A 309 -0.75 -14.60 -24.91
C SER A 309 -2.16 -14.89 -24.37
N PRO A 310 -3.23 -14.47 -25.07
CA PRO A 310 -4.58 -14.76 -24.64
C PRO A 310 -4.82 -16.28 -24.59
N PRO A 311 -5.73 -16.77 -23.72
CA PRO A 311 -5.99 -18.19 -23.59
C PRO A 311 -6.48 -18.82 -24.89
N GLU A 312 -6.16 -20.10 -25.11
CA GLU A 312 -6.62 -20.80 -26.31
C GLU A 312 -8.15 -21.03 -26.25
N ALA A 313 -8.90 -20.47 -27.22
CA ALA A 313 -10.35 -20.58 -27.28
C ALA A 313 -10.83 -22.04 -27.49
N PRO A 314 -12.02 -22.43 -26.97
CA PRO A 314 -12.47 -23.81 -27.01
C PRO A 314 -12.81 -24.27 -28.42
N TRP A 315 -12.29 -25.42 -28.83
CA TRP A 315 -12.63 -26.11 -30.07
C TRP A 315 -13.40 -27.41 -29.82
N VAL A 316 -14.68 -27.43 -30.17
CA VAL A 316 -15.58 -28.59 -30.08
C VAL A 316 -15.25 -29.59 -31.20
N VAL A 317 -14.29 -30.49 -30.94
CA VAL A 317 -13.82 -31.55 -31.85
C VAL A 317 -14.95 -32.48 -32.29
N SER A 318 -15.78 -32.93 -31.35
CA SER A 318 -16.87 -33.87 -31.62
C SER A 318 -18.12 -33.55 -30.80
N LEU A 319 -19.28 -33.88 -31.37
CA LEU A 319 -20.59 -33.69 -30.77
C LEU A 319 -21.46 -34.91 -31.12
N THR A 320 -21.88 -35.67 -30.12
CA THR A 320 -22.61 -36.93 -30.33
C THR A 320 -23.76 -37.11 -29.35
N ALA A 321 -24.81 -37.80 -29.81
CA ALA A 321 -25.98 -38.18 -29.03
C ALA A 321 -26.16 -39.70 -29.16
N ARG A 322 -26.31 -40.42 -28.04
CA ARG A 322 -26.50 -41.88 -28.03
C ARG A 322 -27.57 -42.29 -27.00
N PRO A 323 -28.59 -43.08 -27.39
CA PRO A 323 -28.90 -43.54 -28.75
C PRO A 323 -29.41 -42.39 -29.65
N ASN A 324 -29.28 -42.55 -30.97
CA ASN A 324 -29.88 -41.66 -31.97
C ASN A 324 -30.15 -42.50 -33.24
N PRO A 325 -31.42 -42.80 -33.59
CA PRO A 325 -32.65 -42.35 -32.95
C PRO A 325 -32.82 -42.82 -31.50
N VAL A 326 -33.58 -42.05 -30.72
CA VAL A 326 -34.00 -42.34 -29.33
C VAL A 326 -35.52 -42.39 -29.27
N ARG A 327 -36.12 -43.18 -28.38
CA ARG A 327 -37.58 -43.16 -28.21
C ARG A 327 -38.02 -42.01 -27.32
N VAL A 328 -39.18 -41.43 -27.61
CA VAL A 328 -39.84 -40.46 -26.73
C VAL A 328 -40.01 -41.04 -25.32
N GLY A 329 -39.54 -40.29 -24.32
CA GLY A 329 -39.51 -40.70 -22.91
C GLY A 329 -38.28 -41.52 -22.47
N GLU A 330 -37.39 -41.94 -23.39
CA GLU A 330 -36.10 -42.55 -23.05
C GLU A 330 -34.98 -41.47 -23.04
N PRO A 331 -34.00 -41.55 -22.12
CA PRO A 331 -32.91 -40.57 -22.05
C PRO A 331 -31.87 -40.79 -23.17
N VAL A 332 -31.52 -39.72 -23.88
CA VAL A 332 -30.31 -39.67 -24.71
C VAL A 332 -29.13 -39.15 -23.90
N GLN A 333 -27.95 -39.75 -24.06
CA GLN A 333 -26.71 -39.18 -23.54
C GLN A 333 -26.05 -38.31 -24.60
N LEU A 334 -25.85 -37.04 -24.27
CA LEU A 334 -25.14 -36.06 -25.07
C LEU A 334 -23.67 -36.04 -24.64
N ARG A 335 -22.74 -36.05 -25.59
CA ARG A 335 -21.30 -35.99 -25.33
C ARG A 335 -20.62 -35.02 -26.28
N THR A 336 -19.77 -34.17 -25.73
CA THR A 336 -18.89 -33.28 -26.49
C THR A 336 -17.43 -33.56 -26.12
N ALA A 337 -16.52 -33.42 -27.09
CA ALA A 337 -15.08 -33.38 -26.85
C ALA A 337 -14.57 -31.99 -27.23
N VAL A 338 -13.75 -31.39 -26.38
CA VAL A 338 -13.31 -29.99 -26.51
C VAL A 338 -11.81 -29.88 -26.26
N GLU A 339 -11.12 -29.22 -27.19
CA GLU A 339 -9.71 -28.80 -27.11
C GLU A 339 -9.62 -27.30 -26.77
N GLY A 340 -8.43 -26.81 -26.40
CA GLY A 340 -8.20 -25.45 -25.90
C GLY A 340 -7.97 -25.37 -24.39
N GLU A 341 -7.87 -24.15 -23.86
CA GLU A 341 -7.43 -23.90 -22.49
C GLU A 341 -8.59 -24.01 -21.47
N LYS A 342 -8.34 -24.66 -20.34
CA LYS A 342 -9.35 -24.91 -19.28
C LYS A 342 -9.37 -23.73 -18.28
N PRO A 343 -10.50 -23.45 -17.61
CA PRO A 343 -11.73 -24.23 -17.54
C PRO A 343 -12.76 -23.93 -18.66
N PHE A 344 -13.54 -24.94 -19.02
CA PHE A 344 -14.64 -24.81 -19.98
C PHE A 344 -16.00 -24.71 -19.28
N THR A 345 -16.82 -23.72 -19.70
CA THR A 345 -18.24 -23.62 -19.35
C THR A 345 -19.09 -24.18 -20.47
N TYR A 346 -20.07 -25.04 -20.15
CA TYR A 346 -20.94 -25.72 -21.13
C TYR A 346 -22.40 -25.32 -20.95
N GLN A 347 -23.05 -24.88 -22.02
CA GLN A 347 -24.49 -24.63 -22.08
C GLN A 347 -25.08 -25.40 -23.27
N TRP A 348 -26.04 -26.28 -23.00
CA TRP A 348 -26.74 -27.04 -24.03
C TRP A 348 -28.12 -26.46 -24.28
N THR A 349 -28.50 -26.36 -25.55
CA THR A 349 -29.85 -26.00 -25.98
C THR A 349 -30.48 -27.11 -26.82
N VAL A 350 -31.81 -27.21 -26.74
CA VAL A 350 -32.64 -28.09 -27.57
C VAL A 350 -33.74 -27.22 -28.17
N ASP A 351 -33.83 -27.20 -29.50
CA ASP A 351 -34.76 -26.36 -30.27
C ASP A 351 -34.78 -24.89 -29.82
N GLY A 352 -33.58 -24.34 -29.57
CA GLY A 352 -33.38 -22.96 -29.12
C GLY A 352 -33.57 -22.71 -27.61
N THR A 353 -34.14 -23.67 -26.87
CA THR A 353 -34.36 -23.53 -25.42
C THR A 353 -33.18 -24.10 -24.63
N THR A 354 -32.70 -23.40 -23.59
CA THR A 354 -31.63 -23.94 -22.73
C THR A 354 -32.11 -25.16 -21.96
N ALA A 355 -31.41 -26.28 -22.12
CA ALA A 355 -31.82 -27.58 -21.62
C ALA A 355 -31.01 -28.04 -20.41
N THR A 356 -29.67 -27.89 -20.43
CA THR A 356 -28.78 -28.47 -19.42
C THR A 356 -27.35 -27.89 -19.48
N ARG A 357 -26.49 -28.24 -18.52
CA ARG A 357 -25.10 -27.79 -18.38
C ARG A 357 -24.17 -28.96 -18.09
N GLY A 358 -22.88 -28.76 -18.31
CA GLY A 358 -21.82 -29.76 -18.09
C GLY A 358 -21.36 -30.50 -19.38
N PRO A 359 -20.29 -31.32 -19.30
CA PRO A 359 -19.60 -31.86 -20.48
C PRO A 359 -20.30 -33.08 -21.13
N ALA A 360 -21.11 -33.84 -20.38
CA ALA A 360 -21.76 -35.04 -20.90
C ALA A 360 -23.16 -35.29 -20.28
N PRO A 361 -24.12 -34.36 -20.43
CA PRO A 361 -25.43 -34.45 -19.80
C PRO A 361 -26.34 -35.47 -20.50
N THR A 362 -27.39 -35.90 -19.82
CA THR A 362 -28.52 -36.61 -20.41
C THR A 362 -29.69 -35.66 -20.68
N TYR A 363 -30.52 -35.99 -21.67
CA TYR A 363 -31.74 -35.25 -22.01
C TYR A 363 -32.84 -36.22 -22.46
N THR A 364 -34.11 -35.89 -22.27
CA THR A 364 -35.25 -36.75 -22.64
C THR A 364 -36.23 -35.96 -23.51
N PHE A 365 -36.57 -36.47 -24.69
CA PHE A 365 -37.54 -35.83 -25.59
C PHE A 365 -38.96 -36.26 -25.26
N GLU A 366 -39.87 -35.29 -25.13
CA GLU A 366 -41.30 -35.52 -24.85
C GLU A 366 -42.16 -35.68 -26.10
N ARG A 367 -41.67 -35.21 -27.26
CA ARG A 367 -42.39 -35.21 -28.54
C ARG A 367 -41.59 -35.97 -29.59
N PRO A 368 -42.23 -36.69 -30.52
CA PRO A 368 -41.54 -37.32 -31.63
C PRO A 368 -41.22 -36.28 -32.72
N GLY A 369 -40.03 -36.33 -33.31
CA GLY A 369 -39.58 -35.39 -34.33
C GLY A 369 -38.07 -35.35 -34.51
N ARG A 370 -37.61 -34.46 -35.39
CA ARG A 370 -36.19 -34.07 -35.51
C ARG A 370 -35.96 -32.88 -34.59
N HIS A 371 -35.14 -33.05 -33.56
CA HIS A 371 -34.77 -32.00 -32.63
C HIS A 371 -33.35 -31.51 -32.90
N THR A 372 -33.13 -30.20 -32.82
CA THR A 372 -31.81 -29.59 -32.98
C THR A 372 -31.18 -29.37 -31.62
N VAL A 373 -30.11 -30.11 -31.34
CA VAL A 373 -29.34 -30.00 -30.10
C VAL A 373 -28.08 -29.19 -30.38
N GLN A 374 -27.85 -28.13 -29.62
CA GLN A 374 -26.62 -27.32 -29.72
C GLN A 374 -25.87 -27.35 -28.38
N VAL A 375 -24.54 -27.35 -28.45
CA VAL A 375 -23.68 -27.05 -27.30
C VAL A 375 -22.92 -25.77 -27.58
N ARG A 376 -22.95 -24.84 -26.62
CA ARG A 376 -22.10 -23.66 -26.53
C ARG A 376 -21.06 -23.92 -25.46
N VAL A 377 -19.78 -23.76 -25.81
CA VAL A 377 -18.64 -23.93 -24.91
C VAL A 377 -17.81 -22.65 -24.87
N SER A 378 -17.46 -22.16 -23.68
CA SER A 378 -16.72 -20.91 -23.50
C SER A 378 -15.63 -21.00 -22.43
N ASN A 379 -14.57 -20.20 -22.60
CA ASN A 379 -13.53 -19.88 -21.63
C ASN A 379 -13.16 -18.39 -21.77
N ASP A 380 -12.09 -17.94 -21.10
CA ASP A 380 -11.62 -16.55 -21.17
C ASP A 380 -11.00 -16.18 -22.54
N GLY A 381 -10.60 -17.17 -23.35
CA GLY A 381 -10.10 -17.00 -24.72
C GLY A 381 -11.19 -16.87 -25.78
N GLY A 382 -12.43 -17.31 -25.51
CA GLY A 382 -13.53 -17.17 -26.45
C GLY A 382 -14.70 -18.14 -26.26
N THR A 383 -15.44 -18.39 -27.34
CA THR A 383 -16.64 -19.23 -27.31
C THR A 383 -16.90 -19.87 -28.67
N GLN A 384 -17.31 -21.14 -28.67
CA GLN A 384 -17.80 -21.83 -29.86
C GLN A 384 -19.17 -22.46 -29.61
N THR A 385 -20.02 -22.50 -30.63
CA THR A 385 -21.28 -23.25 -30.65
C THR A 385 -21.25 -24.30 -31.76
N ARG A 386 -21.65 -25.55 -31.47
CA ARG A 386 -21.82 -26.63 -32.45
C ARG A 386 -23.19 -27.29 -32.31
N SER A 387 -23.77 -27.72 -33.43
CA SER A 387 -25.13 -28.30 -33.49
C SER A 387 -25.13 -29.73 -34.06
N MET A 388 -26.11 -30.53 -33.65
CA MET A 388 -26.44 -31.84 -34.25
C MET A 388 -27.96 -32.06 -34.25
N THR A 389 -28.44 -32.99 -35.07
CA THR A 389 -29.85 -33.42 -35.05
C THR A 389 -30.00 -34.74 -34.28
N VAL A 390 -30.98 -34.79 -33.39
CA VAL A 390 -31.41 -36.03 -32.72
C VAL A 390 -32.83 -36.38 -33.17
N GLN A 391 -33.03 -37.62 -33.60
CA GLN A 391 -34.34 -38.13 -33.99
C GLN A 391 -35.03 -38.75 -32.77
N ALA A 392 -36.12 -38.13 -32.31
CA ALA A 392 -37.01 -38.71 -31.31
C ALA A 392 -38.13 -39.49 -32.03
N GLU A 393 -38.17 -40.80 -31.83
CA GLU A 393 -39.19 -41.67 -32.42
C GLU A 393 -40.36 -41.88 -31.46
N ARG A 394 -41.58 -41.86 -32.01
CA ARG A 394 -42.79 -42.14 -31.23
C ARG A 394 -42.62 -43.54 -30.63
N ARG A 395 -42.93 -43.70 -29.34
CA ARG A 395 -43.03 -45.01 -28.68
C ARG A 395 -44.06 -45.86 -29.42
N THR A 396 -43.60 -46.65 -30.38
CA THR A 396 -44.43 -47.64 -31.05
C THR A 396 -44.88 -48.62 -29.97
N ALA A 397 -46.18 -48.66 -29.68
CA ALA A 397 -46.76 -49.79 -28.99
C ALA A 397 -46.28 -51.05 -29.73
N LYS A 398 -45.76 -52.03 -28.99
CA LYS A 398 -45.22 -53.27 -29.57
C LYS A 398 -46.34 -53.97 -30.30
N ARG A 399 -46.49 -53.68 -31.61
CA ARG A 399 -47.36 -54.43 -32.51
C ARG A 399 -46.92 -55.89 -32.32
N PRO A 400 -47.82 -56.82 -31.98
CA PRO A 400 -47.42 -58.20 -31.76
C PRO A 400 -46.74 -58.66 -33.05
N SER A 401 -45.46 -59.00 -32.94
CA SER A 401 -44.75 -59.68 -34.02
C SER A 401 -45.59 -60.89 -34.43
N PRO A 402 -45.79 -61.16 -35.73
CA PRO A 402 -46.42 -62.41 -36.12
C PRO A 402 -45.58 -63.54 -35.52
N GLN A 403 -46.19 -64.31 -34.61
CA GLN A 403 -45.58 -65.55 -34.14
C GLN A 403 -45.28 -66.42 -35.36
N PRO A 404 -44.12 -67.11 -35.43
CA PRO A 404 -43.91 -68.09 -36.48
C PRO A 404 -45.07 -69.10 -36.44
N ALA A 405 -45.66 -69.38 -37.61
CA ALA A 405 -46.76 -70.32 -37.71
C ALA A 405 -46.31 -71.69 -37.15
N GLY A 406 -46.92 -72.10 -36.04
CA GLY A 406 -46.55 -73.36 -35.38
C GLY A 406 -46.91 -74.53 -36.29
N LEU A 407 -45.91 -75.35 -36.62
CA LEU A 407 -46.11 -76.44 -37.57
C LEU A 407 -46.92 -77.56 -36.92
N TRP A 408 -47.93 -78.03 -37.64
CA TRP A 408 -48.81 -79.11 -37.22
C TRP A 408 -48.24 -80.47 -37.66
N ALA A 409 -48.63 -81.53 -36.95
CA ALA A 409 -48.35 -82.91 -37.32
C ALA A 409 -49.54 -83.80 -36.92
N VAL A 410 -49.51 -85.07 -37.33
CA VAL A 410 -50.48 -86.06 -36.84
C VAL A 410 -49.86 -86.85 -35.69
N GLY A 411 -50.33 -86.62 -34.46
CA GLY A 411 -49.97 -87.43 -33.30
C GLY A 411 -50.56 -88.83 -33.41
N VAL A 412 -49.74 -89.85 -33.16
CA VAL A 412 -50.15 -91.28 -33.22
C VAL A 412 -49.92 -92.04 -31.91
N ALA A 413 -49.13 -91.47 -30.99
CA ALA A 413 -48.96 -91.95 -29.63
C ALA A 413 -48.37 -90.84 -28.74
N SER A 414 -48.65 -90.89 -27.44
CA SER A 414 -48.02 -90.05 -26.40
C SER A 414 -47.71 -90.95 -25.20
N MET A 415 -46.48 -90.92 -24.69
CA MET A 415 -46.09 -91.77 -23.56
C MET A 415 -44.89 -91.22 -22.77
N ARG A 416 -44.80 -91.56 -21.49
CA ARG A 416 -43.72 -91.11 -20.59
C ARG A 416 -42.38 -91.83 -20.83
N ASN A 417 -42.38 -93.00 -21.47
CA ASN A 417 -41.17 -93.81 -21.69
C ASN A 417 -40.56 -93.60 -23.09
N PRO A 418 -39.32 -93.07 -23.22
CA PRO A 418 -38.68 -92.83 -24.51
C PRO A 418 -38.35 -94.12 -25.29
N ALA A 419 -38.08 -95.23 -24.63
CA ALA A 419 -37.84 -96.52 -25.29
C ALA A 419 -39.13 -97.06 -25.93
N GLY A 420 -40.29 -96.83 -25.29
CA GLY A 420 -41.60 -97.08 -25.87
C GLY A 420 -41.83 -96.25 -27.13
N ALA A 421 -41.55 -94.94 -27.06
CA ALA A 421 -41.72 -94.02 -28.18
C ALA A 421 -40.82 -94.41 -29.38
N LYS A 422 -39.57 -94.84 -29.13
CA LYS A 422 -38.66 -95.36 -30.17
C LYS A 422 -39.21 -96.62 -30.85
N ARG A 423 -39.78 -97.58 -30.10
CA ARG A 423 -40.44 -98.77 -30.68
C ARG A 423 -41.66 -98.38 -31.53
N MET A 424 -42.51 -97.50 -31.02
CA MET A 424 -43.72 -97.06 -31.74
C MET A 424 -43.38 -96.26 -33.00
N ALA A 425 -42.40 -95.36 -32.94
CA ALA A 425 -41.90 -94.63 -34.11
C ALA A 425 -41.23 -95.54 -35.16
N ARG A 426 -40.60 -96.65 -34.76
CA ARG A 426 -40.13 -97.68 -35.72
C ARG A 426 -41.31 -98.40 -36.38
N ARG A 427 -42.34 -98.78 -35.62
CA ARG A 427 -43.56 -99.42 -36.17
C ARG A 427 -44.24 -98.55 -37.23
N TYR A 428 -44.40 -97.25 -36.97
CA TYR A 428 -45.02 -96.34 -37.95
C TYR A 428 -44.11 -96.00 -39.13
N ARG A 429 -42.78 -95.93 -38.96
CA ARG A 429 -41.85 -95.83 -40.11
C ARG A 429 -41.99 -97.02 -41.07
N ASN A 430 -42.11 -98.24 -40.54
CA ASN A 430 -42.29 -99.42 -41.37
C ASN A 430 -43.67 -99.46 -42.06
N ARG A 431 -44.73 -98.99 -41.37
CA ARG A 431 -46.11 -98.92 -41.94
C ARG A 431 -46.30 -97.81 -42.98
N LEU A 432 -45.43 -96.81 -42.98
CA LEU A 432 -45.48 -95.64 -43.86
C LEU A 432 -44.21 -95.53 -44.71
N ALA A 433 -43.53 -96.66 -44.97
CA ALA A 433 -42.24 -96.67 -45.67
C ALA A 433 -42.33 -96.07 -47.08
N ASP A 434 -43.43 -96.35 -47.79
CA ASP A 434 -43.70 -95.88 -49.15
C ASP A 434 -44.49 -94.57 -49.19
N ALA A 435 -44.79 -93.98 -48.03
CA ALA A 435 -45.53 -92.72 -47.92
C ALA A 435 -44.55 -91.54 -47.78
N PRO A 436 -44.78 -90.39 -48.46
CA PRO A 436 -43.90 -89.22 -48.41
C PRO A 436 -44.05 -88.41 -47.10
N VAL A 437 -44.03 -89.07 -45.94
CA VAL A 437 -44.21 -88.47 -44.61
C VAL A 437 -43.16 -88.93 -43.61
N SER A 438 -42.50 -87.98 -42.94
CA SER A 438 -41.54 -88.33 -41.88
C SER A 438 -42.25 -88.69 -40.58
N VAL A 439 -41.84 -89.78 -39.93
CA VAL A 439 -42.24 -90.09 -38.55
C VAL A 439 -41.15 -89.64 -37.58
N ARG A 440 -41.50 -88.82 -36.59
CA ARG A 440 -40.58 -88.26 -35.60
C ARG A 440 -41.07 -88.49 -34.17
N ILE A 441 -40.16 -88.32 -33.21
CA ILE A 441 -40.49 -88.22 -31.78
C ILE A 441 -40.28 -86.76 -31.38
N VAL A 442 -41.25 -86.17 -30.69
CA VAL A 442 -41.21 -84.81 -30.18
C VAL A 442 -41.45 -84.88 -28.67
N GLU A 443 -40.58 -84.23 -27.91
CA GLU A 443 -40.73 -84.10 -26.45
C GLU A 443 -41.68 -82.95 -26.12
N HIS A 444 -42.54 -83.13 -25.12
CA HIS A 444 -43.51 -82.13 -24.68
C HIS A 444 -43.80 -82.31 -23.19
N MET A 445 -44.01 -81.21 -22.48
CA MET A 445 -44.40 -81.22 -21.07
C MET A 445 -45.92 -81.32 -20.94
N LEU A 446 -46.43 -82.39 -20.31
CA LEU A 446 -47.85 -82.53 -19.98
C LEU A 446 -47.97 -82.65 -18.46
N ASP A 447 -48.73 -81.75 -17.82
CA ASP A 447 -48.92 -81.71 -16.36
C ASP A 447 -47.60 -81.77 -15.56
N GLN A 448 -46.62 -80.96 -15.99
CA GLN A 448 -45.24 -80.91 -15.46
C GLN A 448 -44.40 -82.20 -15.63
N GLU A 449 -44.92 -83.24 -16.30
CA GLU A 449 -44.16 -84.44 -16.65
C GLU A 449 -43.70 -84.46 -18.13
N ARG A 450 -42.55 -85.08 -18.39
CA ARG A 450 -42.02 -85.25 -19.75
C ARG A 450 -42.74 -86.39 -20.48
N HIS A 451 -43.38 -86.05 -21.59
CA HIS A 451 -44.02 -86.99 -22.51
C HIS A 451 -43.34 -86.97 -23.88
N PHE A 452 -43.21 -88.14 -24.49
CA PHE A 452 -42.67 -88.36 -25.83
C PHE A 452 -43.84 -88.64 -26.77
N ARG A 453 -44.15 -87.69 -27.65
CA ARG A 453 -45.17 -87.83 -28.71
C ARG A 453 -44.52 -88.42 -29.96
N VAL A 454 -45.11 -89.46 -30.53
CA VAL A 454 -44.79 -89.93 -31.88
C VAL A 454 -45.70 -89.20 -32.85
N VAL A 455 -45.11 -88.52 -33.84
CA VAL A 455 -45.84 -87.67 -34.80
C VAL A 455 -45.48 -88.04 -36.24
N VAL A 456 -46.44 -87.86 -37.15
CA VAL A 456 -46.35 -88.21 -38.57
C VAL A 456 -46.58 -86.96 -39.41
N GLY A 457 -45.65 -86.71 -40.34
CA GLY A 457 -45.63 -85.53 -41.21
C GLY A 457 -45.31 -84.23 -40.49
N ARG A 458 -45.24 -83.15 -41.26
CA ARG A 458 -45.12 -81.77 -40.77
C ARG A 458 -45.86 -80.87 -41.76
N TYR A 459 -46.79 -80.08 -41.27
CA TYR A 459 -47.77 -79.33 -42.06
C TYR A 459 -47.87 -77.90 -41.54
N GLU A 460 -48.13 -76.94 -42.41
CA GLU A 460 -48.19 -75.52 -42.01
C GLU A 460 -49.51 -75.14 -41.34
N THR A 461 -50.56 -75.96 -41.52
CA THR A 461 -51.91 -75.70 -40.97
C THR A 461 -52.52 -76.95 -40.33
N GLN A 462 -53.45 -76.72 -39.39
CA GLN A 462 -54.24 -77.77 -38.74
C GLN A 462 -55.08 -78.56 -39.76
N ALA A 463 -55.65 -77.87 -40.75
CA ALA A 463 -56.45 -78.48 -41.81
C ALA A 463 -55.62 -79.47 -42.66
N ALA A 464 -54.38 -79.11 -43.04
CA ALA A 464 -53.49 -80.00 -43.76
C ALA A 464 -53.09 -81.24 -42.92
N ALA A 465 -52.88 -81.08 -41.62
CA ALA A 465 -52.66 -82.22 -40.71
C ALA A 465 -53.90 -83.11 -40.57
N GLN A 466 -55.10 -82.54 -40.50
CA GLN A 466 -56.36 -83.29 -40.48
C GLN A 466 -56.61 -84.05 -41.79
N GLN A 467 -56.34 -83.41 -42.93
CA GLN A 467 -56.42 -84.04 -44.25
C GLN A 467 -55.43 -85.20 -44.37
N ALA A 468 -54.19 -85.02 -43.92
CA ALA A 468 -53.21 -86.11 -43.91
C ALA A 468 -53.58 -87.27 -42.96
N ARG A 469 -54.18 -86.98 -41.79
CA ARG A 469 -54.76 -88.02 -40.92
C ARG A 469 -55.79 -88.85 -41.70
N GLU A 470 -56.60 -88.21 -42.55
CA GLU A 470 -57.60 -88.89 -43.37
C GLU A 470 -56.95 -89.72 -44.48
N THR A 471 -56.02 -89.15 -45.25
CA THR A 471 -55.27 -89.83 -46.32
C THR A 471 -54.61 -91.12 -45.81
N TYR A 472 -54.03 -91.08 -44.61
CA TYR A 472 -53.33 -92.23 -44.01
C TYR A 472 -54.17 -93.00 -42.98
N ARG A 473 -55.50 -92.79 -42.90
CA ARG A 473 -56.39 -93.38 -41.87
C ARG A 473 -56.26 -94.90 -41.74
N ARG A 474 -55.96 -95.63 -42.83
CA ARG A 474 -55.73 -97.10 -42.82
C ARG A 474 -54.40 -97.53 -42.18
N ALA A 475 -53.38 -96.68 -42.18
CA ALA A 475 -52.05 -96.96 -41.63
C ALA A 475 -51.85 -96.41 -40.20
N LEU A 476 -52.59 -95.35 -39.87
CA LEU A 476 -52.62 -94.66 -38.58
C LEU A 476 -53.57 -95.34 -37.57
N PRO A 477 -53.44 -95.07 -36.25
CA PRO A 477 -54.42 -95.52 -35.27
C PRO A 477 -55.72 -94.69 -35.35
N PRO A 478 -56.89 -95.23 -34.95
CA PRO A 478 -58.16 -94.49 -34.99
C PRO A 478 -58.12 -93.16 -34.21
N GLU A 479 -57.45 -93.20 -33.05
CA GLU A 479 -57.27 -92.08 -32.12
C GLU A 479 -56.22 -91.05 -32.57
N ALA A 480 -55.61 -91.19 -33.75
CA ALA A 480 -54.66 -90.20 -34.25
C ALA A 480 -55.26 -88.79 -34.25
N TRP A 481 -54.49 -87.76 -33.90
CA TRP A 481 -55.01 -86.39 -33.78
C TRP A 481 -54.09 -85.36 -34.42
N ALA A 482 -54.65 -84.26 -34.92
CA ALA A 482 -53.84 -83.12 -35.35
C ALA A 482 -53.27 -82.42 -34.10
N VAL A 483 -51.95 -82.29 -34.05
CA VAL A 483 -51.22 -81.71 -32.92
C VAL A 483 -50.33 -80.58 -33.40
N ARG A 484 -50.35 -79.43 -32.71
CA ARG A 484 -49.41 -78.35 -32.93
C ARG A 484 -48.06 -78.74 -32.33
N LEU A 485 -46.99 -78.55 -33.08
CA LEU A 485 -45.62 -78.61 -32.58
C LEU A 485 -45.26 -77.18 -32.18
N GLU A 486 -45.00 -76.98 -30.89
CA GLU A 486 -44.52 -75.73 -30.30
C GLU A 486 -43.00 -75.78 -30.08
#